data_AF-A0A154P5N4-F1
#
_entry.id   AF-A0A154P5N4-F1
#
_cell.length_a   1.000
_cell.length_b   1.000
_cell.length_c   1.000
_cell.angle_alpha   90.00
_cell.angle_beta   90.00
_cell.angle_gamma   90.00
#
_symmetry.space_group_name_H-M   'P 1'
#
loop_
_entity.id
_entity.type
_entity.pdbx_description
1 polymer ?
#
loop_
_entity_poly.entity_id
_entity_poly.type
_entity_poly.pdbx_seq_one_letter_code
_entity_poly.pdbx_strand_id
1 'polypeptide(L)'
;FKDFLLLYNQISETCFKRCLNTFISREVSAEEDICVSKCLQKHVRANHKMMEIFMEVQPVLIQKRLEEVQQAQATLEEQMHKEEPENKT
;
A
#
# COMPACT_ATOMS: atom_id res chain seq x y z
N PHE A 1 -10.39 11.27 9.08
CA PHE A 1 -10.51 10.67 10.43
C PHE A 1 -10.43 9.14 10.41
N LYS A 2 -11.17 8.42 9.55
CA LYS A 2 -11.10 6.95 9.45
C LYS A 2 -9.69 6.43 9.19
N ASP A 3 -8.95 7.02 8.24
CA ASP A 3 -7.61 6.54 7.88
C ASP A 3 -6.59 6.79 8.98
N PHE A 4 -6.74 7.91 9.71
CA PHE A 4 -5.95 8.18 10.90
C PHE A 4 -6.16 7.12 11.99
N LEU A 5 -7.42 6.75 12.25
CA LEU A 5 -7.74 5.70 13.23
C LEU A 5 -7.22 4.32 12.79
N LEU A 6 -7.29 4.02 11.50
CA LEU A 6 -6.72 2.79 10.94
C LEU A 6 -5.20 2.74 11.17
N LEU A 7 -4.50 3.84 10.86
CA LEU A 7 -3.07 3.96 11.06
C LEU A 7 -2.69 3.88 12.55
N TYR A 8 -3.43 4.59 13.40
CA TYR A 8 -3.22 4.53 14.86
C TYR A 8 -3.35 3.09 15.37
N ASN A 9 -4.40 2.37 14.97
CA ASN A 9 -4.61 0.98 15.37
C ASN A 9 -3.46 0.09 14.88
N GLN A 10 -3.05 0.21 13.62
CA GLN A 10 -1.91 -0.54 13.07
C GLN A 10 -0.61 -0.27 13.80
N ILE A 11 -0.30 1.00 14.08
CA ILE A 11 0.93 1.38 14.80
C ILE A 11 0.89 0.82 16.21
N SER A 12 -0.22 1.00 16.92
CA SER A 12 -0.37 0.53 18.30
C SER A 12 -0.18 -0.99 18.41
N GLU A 13 -0.82 -1.77 17.54
CA GLU A 13 -0.67 -3.22 17.48
C GLU A 13 0.77 -3.64 17.14
N THR A 14 1.36 -3.02 16.12
CA THR A 14 2.72 -3.36 15.65
C THR A 14 3.76 -3.10 16.73
N CYS A 15 3.70 -1.92 17.37
CA CYS A 15 4.66 -1.55 18.40
C CYS A 15 4.47 -2.37 19.67
N PHE A 16 3.22 -2.68 20.07
CA PHE A 16 2.95 -3.59 21.18
C PHE A 16 3.59 -4.96 20.95
N LYS A 17 3.32 -5.59 19.79
CA LYS A 17 3.86 -6.92 19.44
C LYS A 17 5.39 -6.96 19.36
N ARG A 18 6.03 -5.83 19.03
CA ARG A 18 7.48 -5.77 18.83
C ARG A 18 8.24 -5.40 20.09
N CYS A 19 7.67 -4.54 20.94
CA CYS A 19 8.38 -3.95 22.06
C CYS A 19 8.03 -4.56 23.41
N LEU A 20 6.77 -4.92 23.65
CA LEU A 20 6.39 -5.51 24.95
C LEU A 20 6.74 -6.99 24.97
N ASN A 21 7.63 -7.37 25.88
CA ASN A 21 8.21 -8.71 25.92
C ASN A 21 8.28 -9.28 27.34
N THR A 22 8.39 -8.43 28.36
CA THR A 22 8.53 -8.84 29.75
C THR A 22 7.20 -8.71 30.46
N PHE A 23 6.33 -9.72 30.30
CA PHE A 23 5.02 -9.81 30.98
C PHE A 23 5.12 -10.12 32.49
N ILE A 24 6.14 -9.57 33.14
CA ILE A 24 6.48 -9.81 34.55
C ILE A 24 5.74 -8.83 35.46
N SER A 25 5.47 -7.60 34.97
CA SER A 25 4.81 -6.54 35.73
C SER A 25 3.68 -5.90 34.92
N ARG A 26 2.79 -5.19 35.60
CA ARG A 26 1.74 -4.38 34.94
C ARG A 26 2.28 -3.05 34.41
N GLU A 27 3.45 -2.63 34.86
CA GLU A 27 4.10 -1.39 34.45
C GLU A 27 4.98 -1.65 33.23
N VAL A 28 5.03 -0.66 32.33
CA VAL A 28 5.92 -0.67 31.18
C VAL A 28 7.33 -0.39 31.68
N SER A 29 8.28 -1.26 31.36
CA SER A 29 9.68 -1.05 31.72
C SER A 29 10.29 0.12 30.94
N ALA A 30 11.37 0.71 31.46
CA ALA A 30 12.08 1.79 30.77
C ALA A 30 12.61 1.38 29.39
N GLU A 31 12.99 0.11 29.21
CA GLU A 31 13.43 -0.43 27.93
C GLU A 31 12.28 -0.54 26.92
N GLU A 32 11.12 -1.01 27.37
CA GLU A 32 9.90 -1.09 26.57
C GLU A 32 9.41 0.29 26.15
N ASP A 33 9.43 1.28 27.05
CA ASP A 33 9.05 2.67 26.74
C ASP A 33 9.95 3.29 25.66
N ILE A 34 11.27 3.14 25.80
CA ILE A 34 12.24 3.58 24.79
C ILE A 34 12.00 2.86 23.45
N CYS A 35 11.68 1.56 23.48
CA CYS A 35 11.36 0.79 22.27
C CYS A 35 10.10 1.32 21.58
N VAL A 36 9.00 1.53 22.32
CA VAL A 36 7.72 2.01 21.77
C VAL A 36 7.89 3.39 21.14
N SER A 37 8.59 4.31 21.81
CA SER A 37 8.88 5.65 21.27
C SER A 37 9.66 5.58 19.95
N LYS A 38 10.71 4.75 19.88
CA LYS A 38 11.48 4.53 18.65
C LYS A 38 10.65 3.83 17.57
N CYS A 39 9.78 2.89 17.93
CA CYS A 39 8.91 2.18 17.01
C CYS A 39 7.94 3.15 16.32
N LEU A 40 7.27 4.01 17.09
CA LEU A 40 6.36 5.03 16.56
C LEU A 40 7.10 5.97 15.59
N GLN A 41 8.26 6.51 15.99
CA GLN A 41 9.04 7.40 15.13
C GLN A 41 9.45 6.73 13.81
N LYS A 42 9.89 5.47 13.87
CA LYS A 42 10.22 4.69 12.68
C LYS A 42 9.00 4.50 11.78
N HIS A 43 7.85 4.18 12.35
CA HIS A 43 6.63 3.94 11.59
C HIS A 43 6.15 5.21 10.87
N VAL A 44 6.16 6.36 11.56
CA VAL A 44 5.80 7.65 10.95
C VAL A 44 6.76 8.02 9.82
N ARG A 45 8.08 7.89 10.04
CA ARG A 45 9.08 8.15 9.00
C ARG A 45 8.93 7.22 7.81
N ALA A 46 8.68 5.93 8.05
CA ALA A 46 8.45 4.95 7.00
C ALA A 46 7.17 5.26 6.20
N ASN A 47 6.08 5.63 6.87
CA ASN A 47 4.84 6.03 6.21
C ASN A 47 5.06 7.26 5.32
N HIS A 48 5.72 8.31 5.83
CA HIS A 48 6.04 9.49 5.03
C HIS A 48 6.94 9.16 3.84
N LYS A 49 7.98 8.32 4.02
CA LYS A 49 8.87 7.93 2.91
C LYS A 49 8.14 7.10 1.86
N MET A 50 7.23 6.21 2.29
CA MET A 50 6.40 5.43 1.40
C MET A 50 5.47 6.34 0.57
N MET A 51 4.88 7.34 1.21
CA MET A 51 4.04 8.33 0.53
C MET A 51 4.83 9.12 -0.52
N GLU A 52 6.04 9.56 -0.19
CA GLU A 52 6.94 10.25 -1.13
C GLU A 52 7.20 9.40 -2.38
N ILE A 53 7.63 8.14 -2.20
CA ILE A 53 7.89 7.21 -3.31
C ILE A 53 6.61 6.93 -4.10
N PHE A 54 5.48 6.77 -3.41
CA PHE A 54 4.21 6.51 -4.06
C PHE A 54 3.79 7.66 -4.97
N MET A 55 3.95 8.91 -4.52
CA MET A 55 3.67 10.09 -5.33
C MET A 55 4.57 10.19 -6.57
N GLU A 56 5.82 9.72 -6.49
CA GLU A 56 6.74 9.68 -7.63
C GLU A 56 6.39 8.57 -8.63
N VAL A 57 6.07 7.37 -8.14
CA VAL A 57 5.96 6.17 -8.97
C VAL A 57 4.54 5.93 -9.49
N GLN A 58 3.51 6.31 -8.74
CA GLN A 58 2.10 6.06 -9.10
C GLN A 58 1.72 6.65 -10.48
N PRO A 59 2.09 7.89 -10.85
CA PRO A 59 1.72 8.45 -12.16
C PRO A 59 2.28 7.63 -13.33
N VAL A 60 3.54 7.18 -13.21
CA VAL A 60 4.20 6.36 -14.24
C VAL A 60 3.49 5.02 -14.40
N LEU A 61 3.11 4.38 -13.29
CA LEU A 61 2.38 3.12 -13.32
C LEU A 61 0.97 3.26 -13.90
N ILE A 62 0.27 4.35 -13.59
CA ILE A 62 -1.05 4.64 -14.15
C ILE A 62 -0.96 4.87 -15.66
N GLN A 63 0.04 5.64 -16.11
CA GLN A 63 0.25 5.91 -17.54
C GLN A 63 0.48 4.62 -18.32
N LYS A 64 1.39 3.74 -17.84
CA LYS A 64 1.63 2.43 -18.47
C LYS A 64 0.36 1.58 -18.54
N ARG A 65 -0.42 1.55 -17.46
CA ARG A 65 -1.69 0.82 -17.43
C ARG A 65 -2.69 1.35 -18.46
N LEU A 66 -2.77 2.67 -18.64
CA LEU A 66 -3.67 3.27 -19.64
C LEU A 66 -3.27 2.86 -21.06
N GLU A 67 -1.97 2.86 -21.37
CA GLU A 67 -1.44 2.42 -22.66
C GLU A 67 -1.75 0.94 -22.94
N GLU A 68 -1.55 0.07 -21.94
CA GLU A 68 -1.88 -1.36 -22.04
C GLU A 68 -3.38 -1.60 -22.30
N VAL A 69 -4.26 -0.85 -21.63
CA VAL A 69 -5.72 -0.95 -21.82
C VAL A 69 -6.11 -0.47 -23.22
N GLN A 70 -5.51 0.61 -23.72
CA GLN A 70 -5.78 1.12 -25.08
C GLN A 70 -5.34 0.12 -26.16
N GLN A 71 -4.16 -0.48 -26.00
CA GLN A 71 -3.68 -1.51 -26.93
C GLN A 71 -4.59 -2.75 -26.92
N ALA A 72 -5.00 -3.20 -25.73
CA ALA A 72 -5.93 -4.32 -25.60
C ALA A 72 -7.28 -4.01 -26.30
N GLN A 73 -7.81 -2.80 -26.11
CA GLN A 73 -9.03 -2.35 -26.79
C GLN A 73 -8.86 -2.35 -28.32
N ALA A 74 -7.77 -1.79 -28.84
CA ALA A 74 -7.50 -1.77 -30.27
C ALA A 74 -7.39 -3.19 -30.87
N THR A 75 -6.71 -4.12 -30.17
CA THR A 75 -6.63 -5.52 -30.62
C THR A 75 -7.98 -6.23 -30.62
N LEU A 76 -8.84 -5.94 -29.64
CA LEU A 76 -10.19 -6.50 -29.58
C LEU A 76 -11.08 -5.94 -30.71
N GLU A 77 -10.99 -4.64 -30.99
CA GLU A 77 -11.70 -4.02 -32.11
C GLU A 77 -11.24 -4.59 -33.46
N GLU A 78 -9.94 -4.79 -33.67
CA GLU A 78 -9.41 -5.44 -34.86
C GLU A 78 -9.84 -6.91 -34.99
N GLN A 79 -9.96 -7.64 -33.87
CA GLN A 79 -10.48 -9.01 -33.86
C GLN A 79 -11.97 -9.04 -34.23
N MET A 80 -12.79 -8.15 -33.66
CA MET A 80 -14.21 -8.04 -34.01
C MET A 80 -14.42 -7.67 -35.48
N HIS A 81 -13.58 -6.80 -36.04
CA HIS A 81 -13.69 -6.42 -37.46
C HIS A 81 -13.25 -7.56 -38.41
N LYS A 82 -12.40 -8.49 -37.96
CA LYS A 82 -11.96 -9.66 -38.72
C LYS A 82 -12.92 -10.86 -38.63
N GLU A 83 -13.80 -10.92 -37.63
CA GLU A 83 -14.84 -11.95 -37.50
C GLU A 83 -16.13 -11.62 -38.29
N GLU A 84 -16.34 -10.37 -38.71
CA GLU A 84 -17.52 -9.95 -39.50
C GLU A 84 -17.64 -10.49 -40.96
N PRO A 85 -16.57 -10.90 -41.69
CA PRO A 85 -16.69 -11.43 -43.04
C PRO A 85 -17.01 -12.93 -43.14
N GLU A 86 -16.90 -13.74 -42.07
CA GLU A 86 -17.11 -15.20 -42.14
C GLU A 86 -18.55 -15.68 -41.88
N ASN A 87 -19.49 -14.80 -41.47
CA ASN A 87 -20.91 -15.15 -41.27
C ASN A 87 -21.85 -14.62 -42.37
N LYS A 88 -21.30 -14.40 -43.59
CA LYS A 88 -22.06 -14.11 -44.80
C LYS A 88 -21.59 -15.00 -45.95
N THR A 89 -21.87 -16.30 -45.89
CA THR A 89 -22.13 -17.14 -47.08
C THR A 89 -22.98 -18.33 -46.66
#